data_AF-I4AF97-F1
#
_entry.id   AF-I4AF97-F1
#
_cell.length_a   1.000
_cell.length_b   1.000
_cell.length_c   1.000
_cell.angle_alpha   90.00
_cell.angle_beta   90.00
_cell.angle_gamma   90.00
#
_symmetry.space_group_name_H-M   'P 1'
#
loop_
_entity.id
_entity.type
_entity.pdbx_description
1 polymer ?
#
loop_
_entity_poly.entity_id
_entity_poly.type
_entity_poly.pdbx_seq_one_letter_code
_entity_poly.pdbx_strand_id
1 'polypeptide(L)'
;MQKSRRITIAKDTVEVIKNGFYINQKNEKVDISEIQEQAQRNSELFEANDNFMLEAHYKPLKSVKRKFYTQNESVMVVIDNLLKVNNEPVFCLNFASAKNIGGGFLTGAQAQEEFIARVTGLSACCFEFFEEYYQFHRSRKSMLYTNTMIYSPNVPIFKNDEGEYLDKPQKVSILTSAAVNAGVVKRQERKRIEKNIPYKLSSIAFSKSG
;
A
#
# COMPACT_ATOMS: atom_id res chain seq x y z
N MET A 1 -18.74 -5.87 -7.12
CA MET A 1 -18.18 -7.22 -7.40
C MET A 1 -18.60 -8.23 -6.32
N GLN A 2 -19.01 -9.46 -6.69
CA GLN A 2 -19.40 -10.52 -5.73
C GLN A 2 -18.20 -11.10 -4.96
N LYS A 3 -18.42 -11.63 -3.75
CA LYS A 3 -17.36 -12.19 -2.88
C LYS A 3 -16.58 -13.33 -3.54
N SER A 4 -17.27 -14.26 -4.20
CA SER A 4 -16.66 -15.37 -4.95
C SER A 4 -15.66 -14.86 -6.00
N ARG A 5 -16.07 -13.88 -6.80
CA ARG A 5 -15.19 -13.24 -7.80
C ARG A 5 -13.96 -12.58 -7.16
N ARG A 6 -14.12 -11.89 -6.02
CA ARG A 6 -12.98 -11.31 -5.28
C ARG A 6 -11.96 -12.37 -4.84
N ILE A 7 -12.43 -13.54 -4.40
CA ILE A 7 -11.56 -14.65 -4.01
C ILE A 7 -10.81 -15.20 -5.23
N THR A 8 -11.51 -15.36 -6.36
CA THR A 8 -10.87 -15.80 -7.62
C THR A 8 -9.75 -14.85 -8.03
N ILE A 9 -10.03 -13.54 -8.07
CA ILE A 9 -9.02 -12.53 -8.42
C ILE A 9 -7.85 -12.55 -7.44
N ALA A 10 -8.11 -12.70 -6.14
CA ALA A 10 -7.05 -12.75 -5.14
C ALA A 10 -6.10 -13.95 -5.34
N LYS A 11 -6.64 -15.14 -5.64
CA LYS A 11 -5.84 -16.34 -5.91
C LYS A 11 -5.03 -16.20 -7.19
N ASP A 12 -5.69 -15.76 -8.26
CA ASP A 12 -5.08 -15.51 -9.56
C ASP A 12 -3.96 -14.44 -9.46
N THR A 13 -4.13 -13.41 -8.64
CA THR A 13 -3.07 -12.44 -8.35
C THR A 13 -1.85 -13.05 -7.65
N VAL A 14 -2.04 -13.98 -6.72
CA VAL A 14 -0.92 -14.72 -6.11
C VAL A 14 -0.20 -15.58 -7.16
N GLU A 15 -0.93 -16.20 -8.08
CA GLU A 15 -0.34 -16.98 -9.17
C GLU A 15 0.49 -16.11 -10.11
N VAL A 16 0.03 -14.90 -10.45
CA VAL A 16 0.79 -13.95 -11.27
C VAL A 16 2.09 -13.52 -10.61
N ILE A 17 2.04 -13.17 -9.32
CA ILE A 17 3.23 -12.82 -8.55
C ILE A 17 4.23 -13.98 -8.55
N LYS A 18 3.74 -15.22 -8.33
CA LYS A 18 4.57 -16.42 -8.31
C LYS A 18 5.18 -16.74 -9.67
N ASN A 19 4.41 -16.60 -10.74
CA ASN A 19 4.83 -16.94 -12.09
C ASN A 19 5.68 -15.84 -12.75
N GLY A 20 5.56 -14.60 -12.27
CA GLY A 20 6.23 -13.43 -12.84
C GLY A 20 5.60 -12.91 -14.14
N PHE A 21 4.43 -13.42 -14.55
CA PHE A 21 3.74 -12.96 -15.76
C PHE A 21 2.23 -13.23 -15.69
N TYR A 22 1.48 -12.63 -16.61
CA TYR A 22 0.08 -12.95 -16.89
C TYR A 22 -0.20 -12.97 -18.41
N ILE A 23 -1.37 -13.46 -18.81
CA ILE A 23 -1.86 -13.40 -20.18
C ILE A 23 -2.94 -12.32 -20.25
N ASN A 24 -2.74 -11.29 -21.08
CA ASN A 24 -3.70 -10.19 -21.21
C ASN A 24 -4.92 -10.61 -22.06
N GLN A 25 -5.89 -9.69 -22.24
CA GLN A 25 -7.09 -9.95 -23.03
C GLN A 25 -6.82 -10.19 -24.53
N LYS A 26 -5.63 -9.82 -25.02
CA LYS A 26 -5.16 -10.06 -26.39
C LYS A 26 -4.40 -11.38 -26.55
N ASN A 27 -4.38 -12.21 -25.49
CA ASN A 27 -3.65 -13.46 -25.45
C ASN A 27 -2.11 -13.28 -25.55
N GLU A 28 -1.61 -12.12 -25.13
CA GLU A 28 -0.18 -11.81 -25.09
C GLU A 28 0.38 -12.10 -23.69
N LYS A 29 1.57 -12.69 -23.64
CA LYS A 29 2.31 -12.86 -22.38
C LYS A 29 2.91 -11.53 -21.95
N VAL A 30 2.50 -11.05 -20.79
CA VAL A 30 3.03 -9.82 -20.19
C VAL A 30 3.90 -10.18 -18.98
N ASP A 31 5.19 -9.97 -19.13
CA ASP A 31 6.19 -10.23 -18.09
C ASP A 31 6.22 -9.07 -17.07
N ILE A 32 6.18 -9.41 -15.78
CA ILE A 32 6.31 -8.48 -14.66
C ILE A 32 7.43 -8.86 -13.70
N SER A 33 8.19 -9.94 -13.97
CA SER A 33 9.18 -10.53 -13.07
C SER A 33 10.20 -9.51 -12.60
N GLU A 34 10.88 -8.83 -13.53
CA GLU A 34 11.87 -7.81 -13.21
C GLU A 34 11.26 -6.64 -12.41
N ILE A 35 10.06 -6.17 -12.79
CA ILE A 35 9.37 -5.07 -12.10
C ILE A 35 9.02 -5.48 -10.67
N GLN A 36 8.52 -6.70 -10.49
CA GLN A 36 8.13 -7.27 -9.21
C GLN A 36 9.34 -7.50 -8.30
N GLU A 37 10.44 -8.05 -8.84
CA GLU A 37 11.70 -8.25 -8.12
C GLU A 37 12.31 -6.92 -7.66
N GLN A 38 12.34 -5.92 -8.55
CA GLN A 38 12.82 -4.59 -8.19
C GLN A 38 11.94 -3.93 -7.12
N ALA A 39 10.61 -4.08 -7.21
CA ALA A 39 9.70 -3.52 -6.20
C ALA A 39 9.90 -4.18 -4.82
N GLN A 40 10.11 -5.49 -4.77
CA GLN A 40 10.41 -6.20 -3.52
C GLN A 40 11.77 -5.78 -2.96
N ARG A 41 12.82 -5.86 -3.78
CA ARG A 41 14.20 -5.56 -3.37
C ARG A 41 14.39 -4.13 -2.88
N ASN A 42 13.70 -3.17 -3.49
CA ASN A 42 13.79 -1.76 -3.13
C ASN A 42 12.72 -1.34 -2.12
N SER A 43 11.93 -2.27 -1.60
CA SER A 43 11.04 -1.95 -0.48
C SER A 43 11.87 -1.75 0.78
N GLU A 44 11.37 -0.88 1.66
CA GLU A 44 12.08 -0.48 2.88
C GLU A 44 11.09 -0.45 4.06
N LEU A 45 11.55 -0.95 5.21
CA LEU A 45 10.86 -0.82 6.48
C LEU A 45 11.33 0.46 7.17
N PHE A 46 10.40 1.35 7.50
CA PHE A 46 10.64 2.48 8.37
C PHE A 46 10.17 2.12 9.77
N GLU A 47 11.08 1.98 10.73
CA GLU A 47 10.73 1.65 12.10
C GLU A 47 10.27 2.88 12.89
N ALA A 48 9.41 2.67 13.89
CA ALA A 48 8.92 3.78 14.70
C ALA A 48 9.99 4.46 15.57
N ASN A 49 11.13 3.78 15.80
CA ASN A 49 12.26 4.32 16.54
C ASN A 49 13.28 5.01 15.62
N ASP A 50 13.09 4.94 14.30
CA ASP A 50 13.91 5.72 13.37
C ASP A 50 13.58 7.20 13.59
N ASN A 51 14.51 7.91 14.22
CA ASN A 51 14.44 9.35 14.45
C ASN A 51 14.31 10.16 13.15
N PHE A 52 14.35 9.53 11.98
CA PHE A 52 14.15 10.13 10.67
C PHE A 52 12.84 10.94 10.58
N MET A 53 11.78 10.49 11.25
CA MET A 53 10.49 11.20 11.24
C MET A 53 10.48 12.49 12.08
N LEU A 54 11.40 12.61 13.04
CA LEU A 54 11.61 13.80 13.86
C LEU A 54 12.72 14.70 13.29
N GLU A 55 13.74 14.13 12.65
CA GLU A 55 14.86 14.85 12.04
C GLU A 55 14.59 15.35 10.61
N ALA A 56 13.51 14.91 9.97
CA ALA A 56 12.89 15.61 8.84
C ALA A 56 12.24 16.93 9.31
N HIS A 57 13.01 17.72 10.06
CA HIS A 57 12.84 19.14 10.24
C HIS A 57 12.67 19.77 8.86
N TYR A 58 11.41 19.97 8.48
CA TYR A 58 10.84 21.05 7.69
C TYR A 58 11.87 21.98 7.03
N LYS A 59 12.70 21.47 6.11
CA LYS A 59 13.17 22.35 5.03
C LYS A 59 11.87 22.72 4.31
N PRO A 60 11.47 24.00 4.30
CA PRO A 60 10.28 24.38 3.58
C PRO A 60 10.46 23.87 2.17
N LEU A 61 9.62 22.92 1.76
CA LEU A 61 9.55 22.52 0.36
C LEU A 61 9.43 23.83 -0.42
N LYS A 62 10.27 24.02 -1.45
CA LYS A 62 10.18 25.19 -2.34
C LYS A 62 8.70 25.45 -2.60
N SER A 63 8.24 26.70 -2.48
CA SER A 63 6.82 27.05 -2.63
C SER A 63 6.29 26.52 -3.96
N VAL A 64 5.70 25.32 -3.94
CA VAL A 64 4.99 24.72 -5.06
C VAL A 64 3.51 24.91 -4.81
N LYS A 65 2.80 25.35 -5.84
CA LYS A 65 1.34 25.46 -5.81
C LYS A 65 0.74 24.06 -5.76
N ARG A 66 0.39 23.60 -4.56
CA ARG A 66 -0.30 22.32 -4.35
C ARG A 66 -1.76 22.44 -4.76
N LYS A 67 -2.27 21.41 -5.45
CA LYS A 67 -3.70 21.29 -5.77
C LYS A 67 -4.26 20.10 -4.99
N PHE A 68 -5.42 20.30 -4.38
CA PHE A 68 -6.14 19.28 -3.65
C PHE A 68 -7.44 18.98 -4.39
N TYR A 69 -7.73 17.70 -4.53
CA TYR A 69 -8.95 17.22 -5.19
C TYR A 69 -9.63 16.20 -4.28
N THR A 70 -10.96 16.18 -4.32
CA THR A 70 -11.77 15.11 -3.71
C THR A 70 -12.61 14.52 -4.83
N GLN A 71 -12.55 13.20 -4.97
CA GLN A 71 -13.25 12.46 -6.02
C GLN A 71 -13.86 11.20 -5.39
N ASN A 72 -15.02 10.79 -5.90
CA ASN A 72 -15.67 9.54 -5.50
C ASN A 72 -15.33 8.42 -6.49
N GLU A 73 -14.04 8.15 -6.63
CA GLU A 73 -13.47 7.22 -7.60
C GLU A 73 -12.63 6.15 -6.89
N SER A 74 -12.36 5.05 -7.58
CA SER A 74 -11.44 4.03 -7.06
C SER A 74 -10.00 4.54 -7.03
N VAL A 75 -9.18 3.88 -6.21
CA VAL A 75 -7.75 4.20 -6.11
C VAL A 75 -7.06 3.99 -7.46
N MET A 76 -7.42 2.97 -8.25
CA MET A 76 -6.74 2.72 -9.54
C MET A 76 -7.18 3.70 -10.62
N VAL A 77 -8.45 4.12 -10.65
CA VAL A 77 -8.91 5.18 -11.58
C VAL A 77 -8.13 6.47 -11.32
N VAL A 78 -7.95 6.84 -10.05
CA VAL A 78 -7.16 8.03 -9.70
C VAL A 78 -5.69 7.86 -10.08
N ILE A 79 -5.07 6.71 -9.81
CA ILE A 79 -3.68 6.44 -10.19
C ILE A 79 -3.50 6.49 -11.71
N ASP A 80 -4.36 5.83 -12.48
CA ASP A 80 -4.31 5.79 -13.94
C ASP A 80 -4.44 7.20 -14.54
N ASN A 81 -5.38 8.00 -14.05
CA ASN A 81 -5.53 9.40 -14.46
C ASN A 81 -4.28 10.23 -14.14
N LEU A 82 -3.68 10.07 -12.97
CA LEU A 82 -2.46 10.79 -12.59
C LEU A 82 -1.26 10.39 -13.44
N LEU A 83 -1.09 9.09 -13.72
CA LEU A 83 -0.02 8.57 -14.57
C LEU A 83 -0.14 9.12 -16.01
N LYS A 84 -1.36 9.23 -16.55
CA LYS A 84 -1.63 9.79 -17.88
C LYS A 84 -1.34 11.29 -17.99
N VAL A 85 -1.58 12.06 -16.92
CA VAL A 85 -1.50 13.52 -16.97
C VAL A 85 -0.07 14.02 -16.81
N ASN A 86 0.76 13.39 -15.96
CA ASN A 86 2.05 13.98 -15.56
C ASN A 86 3.29 13.16 -15.89
N ASN A 87 3.20 11.88 -16.29
CA ASN A 87 4.36 10.97 -16.39
C ASN A 87 5.31 11.01 -15.17
N GLU A 88 4.79 11.49 -14.02
CA GLU A 88 5.50 11.60 -12.75
C GLU A 88 5.16 10.39 -11.89
N PRO A 89 6.07 9.96 -11.00
CA PRO A 89 5.80 8.89 -10.06
C PRO A 89 4.56 9.18 -9.20
N VAL A 90 3.59 8.26 -9.24
CA VAL A 90 2.42 8.33 -8.37
C VAL A 90 2.69 7.59 -7.06
N PHE A 91 2.24 8.18 -5.97
CA PHE A 91 2.31 7.61 -4.63
C PHE A 91 0.91 7.33 -4.08
N CYS A 92 0.73 6.17 -3.47
CA CYS A 92 -0.53 5.73 -2.88
C CYS A 92 -0.32 5.32 -1.42
N LEU A 93 -1.22 5.75 -0.53
CA LEU A 93 -1.27 5.30 0.85
C LEU A 93 -2.18 4.06 0.95
N ASN A 94 -1.62 2.95 1.41
CA ASN A 94 -2.36 1.73 1.75
C ASN A 94 -2.78 1.76 3.23
N PHE A 95 -4.09 1.73 3.49
CA PHE A 95 -4.69 1.65 4.83
C PHE A 95 -4.57 0.24 5.39
N ALA A 96 -3.36 -0.09 5.82
CA ALA A 96 -2.95 -1.46 6.03
C ALA A 96 -3.55 -2.10 7.29
N SER A 97 -3.69 -3.42 7.24
CA SER A 97 -3.84 -4.26 8.39
C SER A 97 -2.48 -4.45 9.05
N ALA A 98 -2.39 -4.16 10.35
CA ALA A 98 -1.17 -4.40 11.12
C ALA A 98 -0.81 -5.90 11.19
N LYS A 99 -1.75 -6.80 10.93
CA LYS A 99 -1.59 -8.24 11.23
C LYS A 99 -1.60 -9.13 10.00
N ASN A 100 -2.21 -8.72 8.90
CA ASN A 100 -2.43 -9.58 7.75
C ASN A 100 -2.03 -8.82 6.49
N ILE A 101 -1.08 -9.38 5.73
CA ILE A 101 -0.68 -8.83 4.44
C ILE A 101 -1.90 -8.78 3.52
N GLY A 102 -2.22 -7.58 3.02
CA GLY A 102 -3.39 -7.39 2.15
C GLY A 102 -4.71 -7.59 2.88
N GLY A 103 -4.74 -7.48 4.21
CA GLY A 103 -5.97 -7.60 5.00
C GLY A 103 -6.64 -8.97 4.81
N GLY A 104 -7.92 -8.95 4.44
CA GLY A 104 -8.71 -10.15 4.17
C GLY A 104 -8.80 -10.53 2.68
N PHE A 105 -7.87 -10.11 1.80
CA PHE A 105 -8.09 -10.17 0.35
C PHE A 105 -8.35 -11.58 -0.20
N LEU A 106 -7.64 -12.60 0.32
CA LEU A 106 -7.84 -14.01 -0.02
C LEU A 106 -9.19 -14.57 0.42
N THR A 107 -9.81 -13.98 1.44
CA THR A 107 -11.14 -14.36 1.93
C THR A 107 -12.27 -13.59 1.23
N GLY A 108 -11.92 -12.72 0.28
CA GLY A 108 -12.86 -11.87 -0.43
C GLY A 108 -13.40 -10.72 0.42
N ALA A 109 -12.66 -10.26 1.43
CA ALA A 109 -13.00 -9.02 2.11
C ALA A 109 -12.89 -7.81 1.16
N GLN A 110 -13.58 -6.73 1.49
CA GLN A 110 -13.70 -5.54 0.66
C GLN A 110 -13.42 -4.29 1.48
N ALA A 111 -12.17 -3.84 1.45
CA ALA A 111 -11.77 -2.47 1.74
C ALA A 111 -10.65 -2.07 0.76
N GLN A 112 -10.03 -0.91 1.00
CA GLN A 112 -9.00 -0.35 0.14
C GLN A 112 -7.75 -1.25 0.07
N GLU A 113 -7.26 -1.73 1.21
CA GLU A 113 -6.10 -2.63 1.26
C GLU A 113 -6.34 -3.90 0.45
N GLU A 114 -7.48 -4.58 0.64
CA GLU A 114 -7.77 -5.80 -0.11
C GLU A 114 -7.93 -5.55 -1.60
N PHE A 115 -8.39 -4.36 -1.97
CA PHE A 115 -8.49 -3.97 -3.36
C PHE A 115 -7.10 -3.79 -3.97
N ILE A 116 -6.21 -3.03 -3.33
CA ILE A 116 -4.82 -2.84 -3.77
C ILE A 116 -4.10 -4.20 -3.86
N ALA A 117 -4.24 -5.07 -2.86
CA ALA A 117 -3.62 -6.40 -2.84
C ALA A 117 -4.14 -7.34 -3.95
N ARG A 118 -5.36 -7.11 -4.46
CA ARG A 118 -5.93 -7.91 -5.56
C ARG A 118 -5.43 -7.49 -6.94
N VAL A 119 -4.97 -6.26 -7.12
CA VAL A 119 -4.66 -5.71 -8.45
C VAL A 119 -3.20 -5.35 -8.65
N THR A 120 -2.39 -5.51 -7.61
CA THR A 120 -0.97 -5.14 -7.59
C THR A 120 -0.07 -6.24 -7.04
N GLY A 121 1.24 -6.05 -7.20
CA GLY A 121 2.31 -6.84 -6.61
C GLY A 121 2.61 -6.57 -5.12
N LEU A 122 1.81 -5.75 -4.44
CA LEU A 122 2.13 -5.22 -3.10
C LEU A 122 2.28 -6.32 -2.05
N SER A 123 1.50 -7.39 -2.14
CA SER A 123 1.52 -8.46 -1.14
C SER A 123 2.90 -9.13 -1.04
N ALA A 124 3.61 -9.27 -2.16
CA ALA A 124 4.96 -9.81 -2.18
C ALA A 124 5.97 -8.83 -1.56
N CYS A 125 5.87 -7.54 -1.89
CA CYS A 125 6.71 -6.50 -1.27
C CYS A 125 6.55 -6.44 0.26
N CYS A 126 5.33 -6.60 0.76
CA CYS A 126 5.05 -6.67 2.18
C CYS A 126 5.50 -7.98 2.83
N PHE A 127 5.57 -9.08 2.08
CA PHE A 127 6.01 -10.38 2.58
C PHE A 127 7.49 -10.38 2.97
N GLU A 128 8.33 -9.59 2.29
CA GLU A 128 9.74 -9.38 2.66
C GLU A 128 9.94 -8.89 4.10
N PHE A 129 8.92 -8.26 4.70
CA PHE A 129 8.95 -7.74 6.08
C PHE A 129 7.98 -8.48 7.00
N PHE A 130 7.70 -9.75 6.72
CA PHE A 130 6.74 -10.53 7.49
C PHE A 130 7.09 -10.60 8.98
N GLU A 131 8.36 -10.81 9.31
CA GLU A 131 8.81 -10.94 10.70
C GLU A 131 8.84 -9.58 11.42
N GLU A 132 9.48 -8.58 10.80
CA GLU A 132 9.75 -7.26 11.36
C GLU A 132 8.47 -6.42 11.48
N TYR A 133 7.53 -6.57 10.55
CA TYR A 133 6.28 -5.84 10.56
C TYR A 133 5.13 -6.70 11.13
N TYR A 134 4.79 -7.80 10.48
CA TYR A 134 3.51 -8.48 10.74
C TYR A 134 3.57 -9.35 11.99
N GLN A 135 4.64 -10.11 12.19
CA GLN A 135 4.83 -10.94 13.39
C GLN A 135 5.08 -10.08 14.62
N PHE A 136 5.87 -9.01 14.49
CA PHE A 136 6.02 -7.98 15.51
C PHE A 136 4.65 -7.45 15.99
N HIS A 137 3.77 -7.02 15.06
CA HIS A 137 2.44 -6.54 15.42
C HIS A 137 1.50 -7.63 15.96
N ARG A 138 1.62 -8.89 15.51
CA ARG A 138 0.86 -10.03 16.05
C ARG A 138 1.24 -10.36 17.48
N SER A 139 2.52 -10.24 17.83
CA SER A 139 3.03 -10.52 19.18
C SER A 139 2.59 -9.50 20.25
N ARG A 140 2.20 -8.29 19.82
CA ARG A 140 1.83 -7.19 20.72
C ARG A 140 0.37 -7.31 21.20
N LYS A 141 0.20 -7.15 22.52
CA LYS A 141 -1.13 -7.02 23.17
C LYS A 141 -1.72 -5.61 23.03
N SER A 142 -0.88 -4.59 22.84
CA SER A 142 -1.31 -3.19 22.65
C SER A 142 -2.03 -3.01 21.32
N MET A 143 -3.15 -2.28 21.35
CA MET A 143 -3.92 -1.93 20.13
C MET A 143 -3.47 -0.62 19.50
N LEU A 144 -2.55 0.09 20.16
CA LEU A 144 -1.79 1.17 19.57
C LEU A 144 -0.67 0.53 18.74
N TYR A 145 -0.92 0.42 17.44
CA TYR A 145 0.09 0.02 16.47
C TYR A 145 1.23 1.04 16.45
N THR A 146 2.41 0.61 16.02
CA THR A 146 3.56 1.50 15.94
C THR A 146 3.41 2.48 14.76
N ASN A 147 4.34 3.43 14.69
CA ASN A 147 4.56 4.27 13.50
C ASN A 147 5.40 3.54 12.44
N THR A 148 5.58 2.22 12.57
CA THR A 148 6.30 1.42 11.59
C THR A 148 5.51 1.41 10.28
N MET A 149 6.19 1.60 9.16
CA MET A 149 5.61 1.64 7.82
C MET A 149 6.48 0.84 6.85
N ILE A 150 5.88 0.33 5.78
CA ILE A 150 6.62 -0.27 4.67
C ILE A 150 6.43 0.62 3.46
N TYR A 151 7.52 1.08 2.87
CA TYR A 151 7.50 1.75 1.58
C TYR A 151 7.88 0.77 0.49
N SER A 152 7.08 0.69 -0.56
CA SER A 152 7.30 -0.18 -1.70
C SER A 152 7.30 0.66 -2.97
N PRO A 153 8.46 1.00 -3.55
CA PRO A 153 8.52 1.77 -4.78
C PRO A 153 8.12 0.92 -5.99
N ASN A 154 7.51 1.57 -6.99
CA ASN A 154 7.29 1.00 -8.32
C ASN A 154 6.57 -0.37 -8.36
N VAL A 155 5.66 -0.61 -7.43
CA VAL A 155 4.86 -1.84 -7.37
C VAL A 155 4.07 -2.00 -8.67
N PRO A 156 4.13 -3.17 -9.34
CA PRO A 156 3.40 -3.37 -10.58
C PRO A 156 1.89 -3.44 -10.30
N ILE A 157 1.12 -2.68 -11.06
CA ILE A 157 -0.32 -2.80 -11.21
C ILE A 157 -0.57 -3.56 -12.51
N PHE A 158 -1.30 -4.67 -12.43
CA PHE A 158 -1.54 -5.53 -13.59
C PHE A 158 -3.01 -5.88 -13.79
N LYS A 159 -3.91 -5.40 -12.92
CA LYS A 159 -5.36 -5.52 -13.11
C LYS A 159 -6.08 -4.18 -12.96
N ASN A 160 -7.22 -4.05 -13.64
CA ASN A 160 -8.17 -2.94 -13.45
C ASN A 160 -9.14 -3.21 -12.28
N ASP A 161 -10.11 -2.31 -12.09
CA ASP A 161 -11.12 -2.37 -11.02
C ASP A 161 -12.02 -3.60 -11.11
N GLU A 162 -12.26 -4.07 -12.33
CA GLU A 162 -13.04 -5.26 -12.65
C GLU A 162 -12.27 -6.56 -12.39
N GLY A 163 -10.96 -6.45 -12.14
CA GLY A 163 -10.04 -7.57 -11.92
C GLY A 163 -9.50 -8.18 -13.22
N GLU A 164 -9.61 -7.46 -14.33
CA GLU A 164 -9.12 -7.89 -15.64
C GLU A 164 -7.69 -7.42 -15.86
N TYR A 165 -6.92 -8.23 -16.59
CA TYR A 165 -5.52 -7.92 -16.88
C TYR A 165 -5.35 -6.70 -17.78
N LEU A 166 -4.40 -5.84 -17.43
CA LEU A 166 -4.00 -4.69 -18.25
C LEU A 166 -3.17 -5.15 -19.46
N ASP A 167 -3.18 -4.40 -20.56
CA ASP A 167 -2.28 -4.72 -21.69
C ASP A 167 -0.81 -4.44 -21.38
N LYS A 168 -0.57 -3.46 -20.50
CA LYS A 168 0.76 -3.06 -20.03
C LYS A 168 0.68 -2.80 -18.52
N PRO A 169 1.62 -3.33 -17.73
CA PRO A 169 1.62 -3.07 -16.30
C PRO A 169 1.93 -1.60 -16.04
N GLN A 170 1.23 -1.01 -15.08
CA GLN A 170 1.54 0.31 -14.55
C GLN A 170 2.39 0.16 -13.28
N LYS A 171 2.97 1.26 -12.80
CA LYS A 171 3.78 1.27 -11.57
C LYS A 171 3.26 2.33 -10.62
N VAL A 172 3.20 1.99 -9.34
CA VAL A 172 2.84 2.95 -8.27
C VAL A 172 3.75 2.72 -7.06
N SER A 173 4.18 3.80 -6.41
CA SER A 173 4.85 3.69 -5.12
C SER A 173 3.80 3.63 -4.01
N ILE A 174 3.91 2.67 -3.10
CA ILE A 174 2.91 2.44 -2.06
C ILE A 174 3.56 2.59 -0.68
N LEU A 175 2.91 3.33 0.21
CA LEU A 175 3.24 3.32 1.64
C LEU A 175 2.17 2.55 2.39
N THR A 176 2.57 1.45 3.00
CA THR A 176 1.76 0.60 3.87
C THR A 176 1.89 1.11 5.29
N SER A 177 0.81 1.67 5.82
CA SER A 177 0.75 2.20 7.18
C SER A 177 -0.54 1.76 7.85
N ALA A 178 -0.40 0.99 8.94
CA ALA A 178 -1.57 0.52 9.68
C ALA A 178 -2.18 1.66 10.48
N ALA A 179 -3.39 2.10 10.15
CA ALA A 179 -4.08 3.12 10.94
C ALA A 179 -4.39 2.61 12.35
N VAL A 180 -4.29 3.50 13.36
CA VAL A 180 -4.73 3.17 14.72
C VAL A 180 -6.22 2.85 14.69
N ASN A 181 -6.63 1.71 15.26
CA ASN A 181 -8.04 1.37 15.33
C ASN A 181 -8.76 2.27 16.34
N ALA A 182 -9.23 3.43 15.87
CA ALA A 182 -9.87 4.44 16.70
C ALA A 182 -11.10 3.92 17.46
N GLY A 183 -11.84 2.95 16.91
CA GLY A 183 -13.00 2.35 17.56
C GLY A 183 -12.63 1.51 18.79
N VAL A 184 -11.57 0.73 18.70
CA VAL A 184 -11.10 -0.09 19.82
C VAL A 184 -10.34 0.74 20.86
N VAL A 185 -9.55 1.72 20.41
CA VAL A 185 -8.88 2.66 21.31
C VAL A 185 -9.89 3.53 22.07
N LYS A 186 -11.00 3.96 21.44
CA LYS A 186 -12.11 4.67 22.12
C LYS A 186 -12.81 3.85 23.20
N ARG A 187 -12.82 2.51 23.08
CA ARG A 187 -13.45 1.61 24.06
C ARG A 187 -12.53 1.22 25.21
N GLN A 188 -11.23 1.08 24.97
CA GLN A 188 -10.30 0.52 25.98
C GLN A 188 -9.24 1.50 26.50
N GLU A 189 -8.88 2.57 25.76
CA GLU A 189 -7.78 3.48 26.14
C GLU A 189 -8.12 4.98 25.91
N ARG A 190 -9.27 5.45 26.42
CA ARG A 190 -9.72 6.86 26.29
C ARG A 190 -8.63 7.91 26.65
N LYS A 191 -7.79 7.65 27.65
CA LYS A 191 -6.74 8.60 28.11
C LYS A 191 -5.53 8.74 27.17
N ARG A 192 -5.38 7.90 26.13
CA ARG A 192 -4.22 7.91 25.20
C ARG A 192 -4.53 8.47 23.81
N ILE A 193 -5.79 8.82 23.54
CA ILE A 193 -6.28 9.29 22.23
C ILE A 193 -5.72 10.67 21.88
N GLU A 194 -5.66 11.58 22.85
CA GLU A 194 -5.27 12.98 22.63
C GLU A 194 -3.78 13.14 22.28
N LYS A 195 -2.92 12.18 22.65
CA LYS A 195 -1.47 12.25 22.39
C LYS A 195 -1.02 11.67 21.06
N ASN A 196 -1.72 10.71 20.44
CA ASN A 196 -1.14 9.89 19.36
C ASN A 196 -1.72 10.11 17.96
N ILE A 197 -2.93 10.67 17.83
CA ILE A 197 -3.54 10.92 16.50
C ILE A 197 -2.78 12.01 15.69
N PRO A 198 -2.32 13.13 16.28
CA PRO A 198 -1.59 14.15 15.54
C PRO A 198 -0.28 13.63 14.91
N TYR A 199 0.42 12.71 15.59
CA TYR A 199 1.74 12.22 15.18
C TYR A 199 1.73 11.33 13.94
N LYS A 200 0.63 10.62 13.67
CA LYS A 200 0.57 9.65 12.57
C LYS A 200 0.29 10.28 11.20
N LEU A 201 -0.33 11.47 11.18
CA LEU A 201 -0.52 12.25 9.96
C LEU A 201 0.74 13.07 9.62
N SER A 202 1.46 13.57 10.63
CA SER A 202 2.74 14.27 10.40
C SER A 202 3.83 13.33 9.87
N SER A 203 3.74 12.02 10.14
CA SER A 203 4.73 11.04 9.73
C SER A 203 4.61 10.57 8.26
N ILE A 204 3.69 11.10 7.45
CA ILE A 204 3.50 10.69 6.04
C ILE A 204 4.23 11.64 5.07
N ALA A 205 4.94 12.64 5.57
CA ALA A 205 5.75 13.55 4.76
C ALA A 205 7.11 12.93 4.41
N PHE A 206 7.22 12.30 3.23
CA PHE A 206 8.49 11.83 2.68
C PHE A 206 9.09 12.87 1.74
N SER A 207 10.38 13.20 1.92
CA SER A 207 11.22 13.81 0.89
C SER A 207 12.37 12.85 0.58
N LYS A 208 12.44 12.34 -0.65
CA LYS A 208 13.68 11.73 -1.16
C LYS A 208 14.64 12.86 -1.52
N SER A 209 15.73 12.97 -0.77
CA SER A 209 16.92 13.75 -1.16
C SER A 209 17.54 13.05 -2.36
N GLY A 210 17.74 13.77 -3.47
CA GLY A 210 18.66 13.36 -4.53
C GLY A 210 20.11 13.61 -4.16
#